data_AF-A0A9X3KL21-F1
#
_entry.id   AF-A0A9X3KL21-F1
#
_cell.length_a   1.000
_cell.length_b   1.000
_cell.length_c   1.000
_cell.angle_alpha   90.00
_cell.angle_beta   90.00
_cell.angle_gamma   90.00
#
_symmetry.space_group_name_H-M   'P 1'
#
loop_
_entity.id
_entity.type
_entity.pdbx_description
1 polymer ?
#
loop_
_entity_poly.entity_id
_entity_poly.type
_entity_poly.pdbx_seq_one_letter_code
_entity_poly.pdbx_strand_id
1 'polypeptide(L)'
;MWLAIYNFGIQIAPYDDPLVAGFSRREPLNFLAAERSEGFIARSGYDGEPGPPSWGEQVFPRFLKENGAASGVSSFSLWRDIESVMAYSYAGVHAEALKHGRRWNIPQRWPPLVMWWVDATHQPIWSQAVERLEHLHDNGPSPRAFHFKTPFGPDGVPTAIDRVRVKNIAEGNAAGQQELLAQVQAIPV
;
A
#
# COMPACT_ATOMS: atom_id res chain seq x y z
N MET A 1 17.48 -6.65 -5.53
CA MET A 1 16.36 -5.74 -5.85
C MET A 1 15.30 -5.88 -4.78
N TRP A 2 14.51 -4.84 -4.57
CA TRP A 2 13.34 -4.82 -3.71
C TRP A 2 12.12 -4.47 -4.54
N LEU A 3 10.95 -4.89 -4.09
CA LEU A 3 9.67 -4.49 -4.67
C LEU A 3 9.16 -3.24 -3.94
N ALA A 4 8.99 -2.16 -4.68
CA ALA A 4 8.34 -0.95 -4.19
C ALA A 4 6.84 -1.05 -4.46
N ILE A 5 6.02 -0.64 -3.50
CA ILE A 5 4.56 -0.50 -3.66
C ILE A 5 4.10 0.85 -3.14
N TYR A 6 3.37 1.58 -3.99
CA TYR A 6 2.70 2.83 -3.66
C TYR A 6 1.19 2.67 -3.88
N ASN A 7 0.40 3.18 -2.95
CA ASN A 7 -1.05 3.27 -3.10
C ASN A 7 -1.52 4.72 -2.93
N PHE A 8 -2.66 5.03 -3.54
CA PHE A 8 -3.27 6.35 -3.47
C PHE A 8 -4.79 6.25 -3.52
N GLY A 9 -5.43 6.95 -2.59
CA GLY A 9 -6.87 7.11 -2.49
C GLY A 9 -7.24 8.55 -2.17
N ILE A 10 -8.50 8.88 -2.44
CA ILE A 10 -9.12 10.15 -2.04
C ILE A 10 -10.24 9.80 -1.08
N GLN A 11 -10.17 10.34 0.14
CA GLN A 11 -11.17 10.09 1.17
C GLN A 11 -12.45 10.91 0.93
N ILE A 12 -13.57 10.43 1.45
CA ILE A 12 -14.87 11.11 1.33
C ILE A 12 -14.99 12.36 2.21
N ALA A 13 -14.08 12.53 3.17
CA ALA A 13 -14.00 13.63 4.12
C ALA A 13 -12.53 13.82 4.58
N PRO A 14 -12.18 14.94 5.24
CA PRO A 14 -10.86 15.14 5.84
C PRO A 14 -10.46 14.02 6.81
N TYR A 15 -9.16 13.79 7.00
CA TYR A 15 -8.64 12.64 7.77
C TYR A 15 -9.11 12.57 9.23
N ASP A 16 -9.38 13.72 9.86
CA ASP A 16 -9.87 13.85 11.23
C ASP A 16 -11.42 13.83 11.34
N ASP A 17 -12.13 13.73 10.23
CA ASP A 17 -13.60 13.70 10.20
C ASP A 17 -14.15 12.37 10.74
N PRO A 18 -15.23 12.40 11.57
CA PRO A 18 -15.89 11.20 12.05
C PRO A 18 -16.30 10.18 10.96
N LEU A 19 -16.58 10.64 9.73
CA LEU A 19 -16.95 9.78 8.59
C LEU A 19 -15.82 8.85 8.14
N VAL A 20 -14.55 9.21 8.39
CA VAL A 20 -13.37 8.40 8.06
C VAL A 20 -12.62 7.92 9.29
N ALA A 21 -13.13 8.16 10.50
CA ALA A 21 -12.50 7.74 11.75
C ALA A 21 -12.29 6.21 11.83
N GLY A 22 -13.12 5.42 11.16
CA GLY A 22 -12.93 3.97 11.03
C GLY A 22 -11.62 3.59 10.33
N PHE A 23 -11.19 4.39 9.35
CA PHE A 23 -9.91 4.23 8.65
C PHE A 23 -8.74 4.68 9.55
N SER A 24 -8.77 5.93 10.03
CA SER A 24 -7.63 6.52 10.75
C SER A 24 -7.29 5.77 12.03
N ARG A 25 -8.28 5.21 12.72
CA ARG A 25 -8.05 4.35 13.91
C ARG A 25 -7.39 3.01 13.58
N ARG A 26 -7.55 2.49 12.35
CA ARG A 26 -6.96 1.22 11.91
C ARG A 26 -5.57 1.39 11.31
N GLU A 27 -5.26 2.57 10.78
CA GLU A 27 -4.02 2.83 10.06
C GLU A 27 -2.75 2.51 10.88
N PRO A 28 -2.61 2.92 12.16
CA PRO A 28 -1.42 2.57 12.95
C PRO A 28 -1.23 1.05 13.12
N LEU A 29 -2.33 0.32 13.33
CA LEU A 29 -2.30 -1.14 13.46
C LEU A 29 -1.98 -1.81 12.11
N ASN A 30 -2.42 -1.22 11.01
CA ASN A 30 -2.09 -1.66 9.66
C ASN A 30 -0.59 -1.51 9.37
N PHE A 31 0.02 -0.37 9.73
CA PHE A 31 1.46 -0.18 9.59
C PHE A 31 2.27 -1.12 10.47
N LEU A 32 1.84 -1.34 11.72
CA LEU A 32 2.50 -2.30 12.60
C LEU A 32 2.38 -3.74 12.08
N ALA A 33 1.24 -4.10 11.48
CA ALA A 33 1.07 -5.38 10.82
C ALA A 33 2.00 -5.51 9.59
N ALA A 34 2.16 -4.46 8.79
CA ALA A 34 3.13 -4.45 7.70
C ALA A 34 4.55 -4.70 8.21
N GLU A 35 4.98 -3.97 9.24
CA GLU A 35 6.32 -4.07 9.84
C GLU A 35 6.62 -5.46 10.45
N ARG A 36 5.58 -6.19 10.85
CA ARG A 36 5.67 -7.58 11.34
C ARG A 36 5.49 -8.65 10.27
N SER A 37 5.16 -8.27 9.04
CA SER A 37 4.89 -9.21 7.97
C SER A 37 6.19 -9.71 7.33
N GLU A 38 6.23 -10.99 6.97
CA GLU A 38 7.37 -11.58 6.29
C GLU A 38 7.69 -10.82 4.99
N GLY A 39 8.95 -10.45 4.82
CA GLY A 39 9.43 -9.77 3.62
C GLY A 39 9.15 -8.28 3.56
N PHE A 40 8.60 -7.66 4.62
CA PHE A 40 8.64 -6.21 4.78
C PHE A 40 10.10 -5.74 4.93
N ILE A 41 10.44 -4.62 4.29
CA ILE A 41 11.79 -4.03 4.35
C ILE A 41 11.75 -2.67 5.04
N ALA A 42 10.95 -1.75 4.50
CA ALA A 42 10.82 -0.41 5.02
C ALA A 42 9.56 0.28 4.48
N ARG A 43 9.17 1.40 5.09
CA ARG A 43 8.16 2.31 4.55
C ARG A 43 8.60 3.76 4.70
N SER A 44 8.10 4.62 3.84
CA SER A 44 8.18 6.07 4.07
C SER A 44 7.27 6.42 5.24
N GLY A 45 7.71 7.35 6.08
CA GLY A 45 6.78 8.09 6.93
C GLY A 45 6.29 9.34 6.23
N TYR A 46 5.78 10.27 7.03
CA TYR A 46 5.29 11.57 6.60
C TYR A 46 6.03 12.66 7.36
N ASP A 47 6.29 13.78 6.71
CA ASP A 47 7.04 14.87 7.34
C ASP A 47 6.25 15.47 8.51
N GLY A 48 6.92 15.71 9.63
CA GLY A 48 6.29 16.20 10.86
C GLY A 48 5.42 15.18 11.62
N GLU A 49 5.31 13.93 11.15
CA GLU A 49 4.56 12.87 11.85
C GLU A 49 5.48 11.87 12.56
N PRO A 50 5.04 11.25 13.67
CA PRO A 50 5.79 10.16 14.30
C PRO A 50 5.97 8.97 13.36
N GLY A 51 7.19 8.43 13.28
CA GLY A 51 7.48 7.24 12.49
C GLY A 51 8.82 7.31 11.77
N PRO A 52 9.02 6.49 10.72
CA PRO A 52 10.21 6.58 9.89
C PRO A 52 10.28 7.94 9.16
N PRO A 53 11.46 8.37 8.69
CA PRO A 53 11.57 9.60 7.91
C PRO A 53 10.80 9.51 6.58
N SER A 54 10.29 10.65 6.10
CA SER A 54 9.69 10.73 4.77
C SER A 54 10.75 10.55 3.67
N TRP A 55 10.41 9.83 2.62
CA TRP A 55 11.26 9.62 1.46
C TRP A 55 11.09 10.78 0.46
N GLY A 56 11.68 11.93 0.81
CA GLY A 56 11.49 13.19 0.12
C GLY A 56 10.17 13.88 0.49
N GLU A 57 9.83 14.95 -0.23
CA GLU A 57 8.56 15.65 -0.09
C GLU A 57 7.41 14.78 -0.57
N GLN A 58 6.36 14.63 0.25
CA GLN A 58 5.17 13.91 -0.16
C GLN A 58 4.43 14.70 -1.24
N VAL A 59 4.16 14.03 -2.36
CA VAL A 59 3.37 14.55 -3.47
C VAL A 59 2.29 13.56 -3.85
N PHE A 60 1.25 14.05 -4.51
CA PHE A 60 0.10 13.25 -4.95
C PHE A 60 -0.01 13.24 -6.48
N PRO A 61 -0.58 12.17 -7.06
CA PRO A 61 -0.83 12.13 -8.49
C PRO A 61 -1.85 13.19 -8.91
N ARG A 62 -1.81 13.56 -10.18
CA ARG A 62 -2.73 14.51 -10.81
C ARG A 62 -4.21 14.17 -10.60
N PHE A 63 -4.54 12.90 -10.37
CA PHE A 63 -5.88 12.41 -10.03
C PHE A 63 -6.50 13.19 -8.87
N LEU A 64 -5.69 13.64 -7.90
CA LEU A 64 -6.15 14.48 -6.80
C LEU A 64 -6.82 15.78 -7.31
N LYS A 65 -6.09 16.51 -8.16
CA LYS A 65 -6.54 17.78 -8.75
C LYS A 65 -7.69 17.55 -9.74
N GLU A 66 -7.61 16.50 -10.55
CA GLU A 66 -8.67 16.13 -11.51
C GLU A 66 -10.02 15.83 -10.83
N ASN A 67 -10.00 15.41 -9.56
CA ASN A 67 -11.20 15.16 -8.75
C ASN A 67 -11.54 16.33 -7.82
N GLY A 68 -10.87 17.48 -7.94
CA GLY A 68 -11.14 18.68 -7.13
C GLY A 68 -10.89 18.50 -5.64
N ALA A 69 -10.09 17.50 -5.25
CA ALA A 69 -9.82 17.19 -3.85
C ALA A 69 -8.65 18.02 -3.31
N ALA A 70 -8.77 18.47 -2.05
CA ALA A 70 -7.72 19.24 -1.38
C ALA A 70 -6.60 18.35 -0.81
N SER A 71 -6.91 17.09 -0.48
CA SER A 71 -5.98 16.12 0.09
C SER A 71 -6.32 14.70 -0.33
N GLY A 72 -5.34 13.80 -0.22
CA GLY A 72 -5.52 12.38 -0.43
C GLY A 72 -4.71 11.57 0.58
N VAL A 73 -4.91 10.27 0.58
CA VAL A 73 -4.16 9.32 1.40
C VAL A 73 -3.28 8.46 0.51
N SER A 74 -2.03 8.28 0.92
CA SER A 74 -1.10 7.42 0.21
C SER A 74 -0.11 6.79 1.17
N SER A 75 0.33 5.57 0.88
CA SER A 75 1.42 4.92 1.60
C SER A 75 2.44 4.38 0.62
N PHE A 76 3.69 4.31 1.07
CA PHE A 76 4.81 3.89 0.25
C PHE A 76 5.73 2.96 1.03
N SER A 77 5.95 1.75 0.50
CA SER A 77 6.75 0.73 1.19
C SER A 77 7.58 -0.14 0.24
N LEU A 78 8.62 -0.74 0.80
CA LEU A 78 9.55 -1.66 0.16
C LEU A 78 9.40 -3.05 0.77
N TRP A 79 9.44 -4.05 -0.10
CA TRP A 79 9.24 -5.45 0.21
C TRP A 79 10.22 -6.32 -0.54
N ARG A 80 10.44 -7.54 -0.07
CA ARG A 80 11.34 -8.51 -0.69
C ARG A 80 10.78 -9.06 -2.00
N ASP A 81 9.48 -9.35 -2.05
CA ASP A 81 8.82 -10.02 -3.17
C ASP A 81 7.31 -9.74 -3.21
N ILE A 82 6.67 -10.11 -4.33
CA ILE A 82 5.24 -9.84 -4.61
C ILE A 82 4.36 -10.67 -3.68
N GLU A 83 4.76 -11.90 -3.39
CA GLU A 83 4.03 -12.83 -2.53
C GLU A 83 3.88 -12.28 -1.11
N SER A 84 4.96 -11.74 -0.53
CA SER A 84 4.96 -11.06 0.76
C SER A 84 3.95 -9.91 0.83
N VAL A 85 3.93 -9.03 -0.18
CA VAL A 85 2.98 -7.89 -0.20
C VAL A 85 1.56 -8.36 -0.34
N MET A 86 1.32 -9.37 -1.19
CA MET A 86 0.00 -9.93 -1.40
C MET A 86 -0.54 -10.60 -0.12
N ALA A 87 0.30 -11.36 0.58
CA ALA A 87 -0.06 -12.01 1.84
C ALA A 87 -0.42 -10.99 2.92
N TYR A 88 0.37 -9.93 3.06
CA TYR A 88 0.05 -8.80 3.94
C TYR A 88 -1.26 -8.11 3.52
N SER A 89 -1.45 -7.85 2.22
CA SER A 89 -2.57 -7.02 1.75
C SER A 89 -3.93 -7.69 1.89
N TYR A 90 -4.00 -9.01 1.67
CA TYR A 90 -5.28 -9.72 1.56
C TYR A 90 -5.53 -10.75 2.67
N ALA A 91 -4.71 -10.76 3.73
CA ALA A 91 -4.97 -11.50 4.96
C ALA A 91 -4.87 -10.61 6.21
N GLY A 92 -5.39 -11.10 7.33
CA GLY A 92 -5.22 -10.47 8.65
C GLY A 92 -5.73 -9.03 8.74
N VAL A 93 -4.91 -8.16 9.32
CA VAL A 93 -5.25 -6.78 9.69
C VAL A 93 -5.65 -5.93 8.49
N HIS A 94 -4.83 -5.90 7.44
CA HIS A 94 -5.11 -5.06 6.27
C HIS A 94 -6.38 -5.52 5.54
N ALA A 95 -6.59 -6.84 5.45
CA ALA A 95 -7.78 -7.41 4.84
C ALA A 95 -9.08 -7.06 5.57
N GLU A 96 -9.03 -6.83 6.89
CA GLU A 96 -10.18 -6.31 7.63
C GLU A 96 -10.49 -4.89 7.17
N ALA A 97 -9.51 -4.00 7.14
CA ALA A 97 -9.69 -2.61 6.73
C ALA A 97 -10.19 -2.50 5.26
N LEU A 98 -9.64 -3.32 4.36
CA LEU A 98 -10.03 -3.33 2.95
C LEU A 98 -11.51 -3.65 2.71
N LYS A 99 -12.16 -4.45 3.58
CA LYS A 99 -13.61 -4.74 3.49
C LYS A 99 -14.45 -3.47 3.62
N HIS A 100 -13.93 -2.46 4.30
CA HIS A 100 -14.61 -1.23 4.62
C HIS A 100 -14.14 -0.04 3.76
N GLY A 101 -13.08 -0.20 2.97
CA GLY A 101 -12.45 0.89 2.21
C GLY A 101 -13.40 1.73 1.34
N ARG A 102 -14.49 1.14 0.81
CA ARG A 102 -15.52 1.86 0.02
C ARG A 102 -16.36 2.86 0.84
N ARG A 103 -16.35 2.74 2.17
CA ARG A 103 -17.03 3.67 3.08
C ARG A 103 -16.22 4.93 3.30
N TRP A 104 -14.90 4.84 3.17
CA TRP A 104 -13.99 5.94 3.51
C TRP A 104 -13.38 6.62 2.28
N ASN A 105 -13.46 6.00 1.11
CA ASN A 105 -12.86 6.50 -0.14
C ASN A 105 -13.90 6.74 -1.22
N ILE A 106 -13.68 7.76 -2.05
CA ILE A 106 -14.47 7.95 -3.27
C ILE A 106 -14.20 6.80 -4.26
N PRO A 107 -15.12 6.50 -5.18
CA PRO A 107 -14.87 5.55 -6.25
C PRO A 107 -13.66 5.95 -7.10
N GLN A 108 -12.62 5.13 -7.07
CA GLN A 108 -11.37 5.40 -7.80
C GLN A 108 -11.50 5.04 -9.28
N ARG A 109 -11.09 5.97 -10.16
CA ARG A 109 -11.00 5.75 -11.62
C ARG A 109 -9.55 5.55 -12.11
N TRP A 110 -8.61 5.46 -11.17
CA TRP A 110 -7.19 5.17 -11.38
C TRP A 110 -6.82 3.84 -10.71
N PRO A 111 -5.65 3.24 -11.02
CA PRO A 111 -5.18 2.05 -10.31
C PRO A 111 -5.06 2.32 -8.79
N PRO A 112 -5.52 1.42 -7.91
CA PRO A 112 -5.46 1.67 -6.47
C PRO A 112 -4.03 1.58 -5.91
N LEU A 113 -3.14 0.91 -6.63
CA LEU A 113 -1.74 0.74 -6.29
C LEU A 113 -0.91 0.58 -7.55
N VAL A 114 0.39 0.81 -7.40
CA VAL A 114 1.44 0.48 -8.37
C VAL A 114 2.58 -0.23 -7.65
N MET A 115 3.19 -1.17 -8.36
CA MET A 115 4.40 -1.88 -7.96
C MET A 115 5.47 -1.78 -9.04
N TRP A 116 6.73 -1.74 -8.62
CA TRP A 116 7.89 -1.86 -9.51
C TRP A 116 9.11 -2.34 -8.73
N TRP A 117 10.08 -2.90 -9.44
CA TRP A 117 11.34 -3.32 -8.82
C TRP A 117 12.33 -2.17 -8.76
N VAL A 118 12.97 -2.01 -7.61
CA VAL A 118 14.05 -1.04 -7.35
C VAL A 118 15.33 -1.76 -7.00
N ASP A 119 16.47 -1.13 -7.32
CA ASP A 119 17.76 -1.63 -6.84
C ASP A 119 17.80 -1.59 -5.30
N ALA A 120 18.43 -2.59 -4.68
CA ALA A 120 18.48 -2.67 -3.21
C ALA A 120 19.35 -1.58 -2.56
N THR A 121 20.14 -0.84 -3.35
CA THR A 121 20.93 0.30 -2.89
C THR A 121 20.24 1.64 -3.10
N HIS A 122 19.07 1.64 -3.77
CA HIS A 122 18.34 2.86 -4.10
C HIS A 122 17.03 2.95 -3.32
N GLN A 123 16.96 3.89 -2.39
CA GLN A 123 15.70 4.26 -1.74
C GLN A 123 14.91 5.19 -2.68
N PRO A 124 13.73 4.77 -3.17
CA PRO A 124 12.91 5.62 -4.02
C PRO A 124 12.22 6.72 -3.20
N ILE A 125 11.77 7.78 -3.87
CA ILE A 125 11.07 8.93 -3.27
C ILE A 125 9.63 9.07 -3.77
N TRP A 126 8.80 9.82 -3.05
CA TRP A 126 7.36 9.99 -3.37
C TRP A 126 7.09 10.45 -4.80
N SER A 127 7.88 11.38 -5.36
CA SER A 127 7.69 11.86 -6.73
C SER A 127 7.87 10.75 -7.77
N GLN A 128 8.83 9.85 -7.56
CA GLN A 128 8.99 8.66 -8.42
C GLN A 128 7.80 7.72 -8.27
N ALA A 129 7.28 7.53 -7.06
CA ALA A 129 6.12 6.67 -6.81
C ALA A 129 4.85 7.18 -7.52
N VAL A 130 4.61 8.49 -7.47
CA VAL A 130 3.52 9.15 -8.19
C VAL A 130 3.68 8.97 -9.70
N GLU A 131 4.88 9.21 -10.24
CA GLU A 131 5.17 9.03 -11.66
C GLU A 131 4.86 7.59 -12.12
N ARG A 132 5.15 6.59 -11.28
CA ARG A 132 4.89 5.18 -11.59
C ARG A 132 3.39 4.88 -11.63
N LEU A 133 2.62 5.42 -10.68
CA LEU A 133 1.17 5.21 -10.64
C LEU A 133 0.48 5.86 -11.85
N GLU A 134 0.90 7.06 -12.19
CA GLU A 134 0.45 7.78 -13.38
C GLU A 134 0.82 7.03 -14.67
N HIS A 135 2.07 6.54 -14.77
CA HIS A 135 2.49 5.74 -15.90
C HIS A 135 1.64 4.46 -16.07
N LEU A 136 1.35 3.76 -14.97
CA LEU A 136 0.48 2.58 -14.98
C LEU A 136 -0.93 2.92 -15.49
N HIS A 137 -1.48 4.08 -15.10
CA HIS A 137 -2.77 4.53 -15.58
C HIS A 137 -2.75 4.83 -17.09
N ASP A 138 -1.73 5.54 -17.56
CA ASP A 138 -1.66 6.05 -18.94
C ASP A 138 -1.23 5.00 -19.96
N ASN A 139 -0.35 4.08 -19.56
CA ASN A 139 0.33 3.15 -20.48
C ASN A 139 -0.03 1.69 -20.21
N GLY A 140 -0.76 1.41 -19.13
CA GLY A 140 -1.01 0.06 -18.66
C GLY A 140 0.21 -0.61 -18.02
N PRO A 141 0.08 -1.88 -17.63
CA PRO A 141 1.11 -2.60 -16.87
C PRO A 141 2.33 -2.94 -17.72
N SER A 142 3.52 -2.67 -17.18
CA SER A 142 4.83 -3.02 -17.74
C SER A 142 5.87 -3.23 -16.62
N PRO A 143 7.11 -3.68 -16.91
CA PRO A 143 8.17 -3.75 -15.89
C PRO A 143 8.44 -2.41 -15.20
N ARG A 144 8.14 -1.30 -15.89
CA ARG A 144 8.27 0.05 -15.32
C ARG A 144 7.26 0.27 -14.20
N ALA A 145 6.03 -0.19 -14.35
CA ALA A 145 4.95 0.00 -13.38
C ALA A 145 3.87 -1.05 -13.61
N PHE A 146 3.55 -1.83 -12.59
CA PHE A 146 2.59 -2.93 -12.69
C PHE A 146 1.75 -3.09 -11.42
N HIS A 147 0.84 -4.06 -11.44
CA HIS A 147 -0.05 -4.37 -10.33
C HIS A 147 -0.26 -5.89 -10.25
N PHE A 148 -0.89 -6.39 -9.19
CA PHE A 148 -1.05 -7.83 -8.94
C PHE A 148 -1.70 -8.63 -10.09
N LYS A 149 -2.56 -8.00 -10.92
CA LYS A 149 -3.21 -8.68 -12.05
C LYS A 149 -2.25 -8.99 -13.22
N THR A 150 -1.16 -8.25 -13.33
CA THR A 150 -0.16 -8.38 -14.40
C THR A 150 1.23 -8.19 -13.79
N PRO A 151 1.74 -9.17 -13.03
CA PRO A 151 2.98 -9.03 -12.29
C PRO A 151 4.19 -9.26 -13.20
N PHE A 152 5.30 -8.60 -12.87
CA PHE A 152 6.60 -8.79 -13.52
C PHE A 152 7.65 -9.17 -12.47
N GLY A 153 8.63 -9.99 -12.84
CA GLY A 153 9.80 -10.30 -12.03
C GLY A 153 10.83 -9.17 -12.01
N PRO A 154 11.85 -9.26 -11.13
CA PRO A 154 12.94 -8.27 -11.05
C PRO A 154 13.77 -8.17 -12.33
N ASP A 155 13.74 -9.20 -13.18
CA ASP A 155 14.32 -9.25 -14.52
C ASP A 155 13.44 -8.57 -15.60
N GLY A 156 12.26 -8.08 -15.22
CA GLY A 156 11.30 -7.46 -16.14
C GLY A 156 10.49 -8.45 -16.98
N VAL A 157 10.53 -9.75 -16.66
CA VAL A 157 9.74 -10.77 -17.37
C VAL A 157 8.36 -10.91 -16.70
N PRO A 158 7.25 -11.03 -17.46
CA PRO A 158 5.96 -11.37 -16.89
C PRO A 158 6.06 -12.65 -16.05
N THR A 159 5.48 -12.63 -14.84
CA THR A 159 5.54 -13.77 -13.92
C THR A 159 4.15 -14.18 -13.46
N ALA A 160 4.07 -15.23 -12.64
CA ALA A 160 2.87 -15.62 -11.93
C ALA A 160 3.14 -15.55 -10.43
N ILE A 161 2.16 -15.05 -9.67
CA ILE A 161 2.27 -15.01 -8.20
C ILE A 161 2.10 -16.42 -7.67
N ASP A 162 3.08 -16.89 -6.89
CA ASP A 162 3.01 -18.19 -6.23
C ASP A 162 1.98 -18.17 -5.09
N ARG A 163 0.80 -18.73 -5.37
CA ARG A 163 -0.32 -18.75 -4.42
C ARG A 163 -0.08 -19.66 -3.21
N VAL A 164 0.74 -20.70 -3.36
CA VAL A 164 1.10 -21.57 -2.23
C VAL A 164 2.01 -20.79 -1.29
N ARG A 165 2.99 -20.07 -1.84
CA ARG A 165 3.86 -19.20 -1.05
C ARG A 165 3.10 -18.07 -0.35
N VAL A 166 2.17 -17.41 -1.05
CA VAL A 166 1.29 -16.40 -0.42
C VAL A 166 0.53 -16.97 0.78
N LYS A 167 -0.04 -18.18 0.63
CA LYS A 167 -0.77 -18.83 1.72
C LYS A 167 0.13 -19.11 2.92
N ASN A 168 1.31 -19.69 2.70
CA ASN A 168 2.26 -20.01 3.77
C ASN A 168 2.72 -18.75 4.51
N ILE A 169 3.02 -17.66 3.77
CA ILE A 169 3.39 -16.37 4.38
C ILE A 169 2.22 -15.81 5.19
N ALA A 170 0.99 -15.86 4.67
CA ALA A 170 -0.19 -15.37 5.38
C ALA A 170 -0.44 -16.14 6.69
N GLU A 171 -0.24 -17.46 6.69
CA GLU A 171 -0.33 -18.29 7.90
C GLU A 171 0.77 -17.95 8.91
N GLY A 172 2.01 -17.71 8.46
CA GLY A 172 3.11 -17.26 9.30
C GLY A 172 2.85 -15.88 9.93
N ASN A 173 2.39 -14.92 9.12
CA ASN A 173 2.03 -13.57 9.58
C ASN A 173 0.92 -13.62 10.62
N ALA A 174 -0.09 -14.47 10.42
CA ALA A 174 -1.24 -14.57 11.31
C ALA A 174 -0.85 -14.91 12.75
N ALA A 175 0.19 -15.73 12.97
CA ALA A 175 0.66 -16.08 14.30
C ALA A 175 1.21 -14.87 15.09
N GLY A 176 1.84 -13.91 14.41
CA GLY A 176 2.45 -12.72 15.02
C GLY A 176 1.56 -11.47 15.06
N GLN A 177 0.30 -11.58 14.63
CA GLN A 177 -0.62 -10.46 14.44
C GLN A 177 -2.02 -10.70 15.02
N GLN A 178 -2.22 -11.79 15.78
CA GLN A 178 -3.55 -12.17 16.30
C GLN A 178 -4.19 -11.08 17.16
N GLU A 179 -3.39 -10.47 18.02
CA GLU A 179 -3.76 -9.39 18.91
C GLU A 179 -3.99 -8.07 18.17
N LEU A 180 -3.26 -7.80 17.07
CA LEU A 180 -3.52 -6.65 16.21
C LEU A 180 -4.86 -6.82 15.49
N LEU A 181 -5.12 -8.02 14.99
CA LEU A 181 -6.38 -8.34 14.31
C LEU A 181 -7.56 -8.23 15.28
N ALA A 182 -7.43 -8.74 16.50
CA ALA A 182 -8.47 -8.62 17.52
C ALA A 182 -8.75 -7.15 17.87
N GLN A 183 -7.72 -6.31 17.97
CA GLN A 183 -7.89 -4.87 18.19
C GLN A 183 -8.63 -4.21 17.03
N VAL A 184 -8.20 -4.46 15.79
CA VAL A 184 -8.84 -3.87 14.59
C VAL A 184 -10.30 -4.28 14.46
N GLN A 185 -10.63 -5.54 14.75
CA GLN A 185 -12.02 -6.04 14.73
C GLN A 185 -12.92 -5.38 15.80
N ALA A 186 -12.34 -4.85 16.87
CA ALA A 186 -13.08 -4.13 17.90
C ALA A 186 -13.32 -2.64 17.54
N ILE A 187 -12.65 -2.12 16.51
CA ILE A 187 -12.81 -0.72 16.09
C ILE A 187 -14.12 -0.57 15.30
N PRO A 188 -14.99 0.38 15.64
CA PRO A 188 -16.16 0.69 14.82
C PRO A 188 -15.79 1.07 13.38
N VAL A 189 -16.66 0.74 12.44
CA VAL A 189 -16.49 1.03 11.01
C VAL A 189 -17.11 2.37 10.65
#